data_AF-A0A2B1IYW2-F1
#
_entry.id   AF-A0A2B1IYW2-F1
#
_cell.length_a   1.000
_cell.length_b   1.000
_cell.length_c   1.000
_cell.angle_alpha   90.00
_cell.angle_beta   90.00
_cell.angle_gamma   90.00
#
_symmetry.space_group_name_H-M   'P 1'
#
loop_
_entity.id
_entity.type
_entity.pdbx_description
1 polymer ?
#
loop_
_entity_poly.entity_id
_entity_poly.type
_entity_poly.pdbx_seq_one_letter_code
_entity_poly.pdbx_strand_id
1 'polypeptide(L)' 'MKFLSYLTVILVILGGLNWLFVALDYNVVEEWFGSTPAVVDTFYWLFGLSAIYQIYDRFFTNN' A
#
# COMPACT_ATOMS: atom_id res chain seq x y z
N MET A 1 4.92 -17.88 -0.31
CA MET A 1 6.08 -17.21 0.32
C MET A 1 5.59 -16.44 1.54
N LYS A 2 5.72 -16.99 2.76
CA LYS A 2 5.08 -16.41 3.96
C LYS A 2 5.46 -14.94 4.18
N PHE A 3 6.73 -14.59 3.98
CA PHE A 3 7.22 -13.22 4.10
C PHE A 3 6.49 -12.23 3.16
N LEU A 4 6.32 -12.58 1.89
CA LEU A 4 5.70 -11.69 0.90
C LEU A 4 4.21 -11.44 1.20
N SER A 5 3.49 -12.47 1.65
CA SER A 5 2.09 -12.33 2.09
C SER A 5 1.98 -11.39 3.30
N TYR A 6 2.85 -11.54 4.32
CA TYR A 6 2.85 -10.61 5.45
C TYR A 6 3.24 -9.17 5.06
N LEU A 7 4.25 -9.01 4.20
CA LEU A 7 4.70 -7.69 3.75
C LEU A 7 3.58 -6.95 3.00
N THR A 8 2.90 -7.64 2.08
CA THR A 8 1.81 -7.05 1.29
C THR A 8 0.58 -6.75 2.14
N VAL A 9 0.26 -7.56 3.18
CA VAL A 9 -0.75 -7.19 4.19
C VAL A 9 -0.42 -5.85 4.84
N ILE A 10 0.83 -5.67 5.30
CA ILE A 10 1.26 -4.42 5.96
C ILE A 10 1.11 -3.24 4.99
N LEU A 11 1.59 -3.38 3.75
CA LEU A 11 1.51 -2.33 2.73
C LEU A 11 0.06 -1.94 2.41
N VAL A 12 -0.86 -2.90 2.32
CA VAL A 12 -2.29 -2.62 2.13
C VAL A 12 -2.87 -1.85 3.31
N ILE A 13 -2.53 -2.22 4.54
CA ILE A 13 -2.98 -1.52 5.74
C ILE A 13 -2.46 -0.07 5.74
N LEU A 14 -1.17 0.13 5.43
CA LEU A 14 -0.58 1.47 5.36
C LEU A 14 -1.24 2.32 4.26
N GLY A 15 -1.50 1.75 3.08
CA GLY A 15 -2.21 2.45 2.01
C GLY A 15 -3.65 2.83 2.41
N GLY A 16 -4.38 1.91 3.06
CA GLY A 16 -5.72 2.18 3.57
C GLY A 16 -5.75 3.25 4.65
N LEU A 17 -4.77 3.24 5.58
CA LEU A 17 -4.61 4.28 6.58
C LEU A 17 -4.28 5.64 5.94
N ASN A 18 -3.40 5.69 4.94
CA ASN A 18 -3.12 6.92 4.21
C ASN A 18 -4.40 7.51 3.60
N TRP A 19 -5.24 6.68 2.96
CA TRP A 19 -6.53 7.13 2.43
C TRP A 19 -7.49 7.64 3.51
N LEU A 20 -7.49 7.05 4.70
CA LEU A 20 -8.26 7.55 5.84
C LEU A 20 -7.80 8.95 6.25
N PHE A 21 -6.48 9.18 6.33
CA PHE A 21 -5.94 10.51 6.62
C PHE A 21 -6.20 11.51 5.50
N VAL A 22 -6.17 11.09 4.23
CA VAL A 22 -6.51 11.96 3.10
C VAL A 22 -7.95 12.47 3.21
N ALA A 23 -8.88 11.66 3.72
CA ALA A 23 -10.24 12.11 4.03
C ALA A 23 -10.33 13.13 5.19
N LEU A 24 -9.24 13.32 5.93
CA LEU A 24 -9.05 14.33 6.97
C LEU A 24 -8.13 15.47 6.49
N ASP A 25 -8.03 15.67 5.16
CA ASP A 25 -7.16 16.66 4.51
C ASP A 25 -5.66 16.51 4.84
N TYR A 26 -5.22 15.30 5.19
CA TYR A 26 -3.82 15.01 5.52
C TYR A 26 -3.27 13.83 4.73
N ASN A 27 -2.28 14.06 3.88
CA ASN A 27 -1.64 13.00 3.09
C ASN A 27 -0.28 12.63 3.68
N VAL A 28 -0.21 11.51 4.41
CA VAL A 28 1.02 11.08 5.12
C VAL A 28 2.17 10.86 4.15
N VAL A 29 1.90 10.25 2.99
CA VAL A 29 2.94 9.96 1.99
C VAL A 29 3.49 11.26 1.41
N GLU A 30 2.62 12.22 1.07
CA GLU A 30 3.07 13.51 0.54
C GLU A 30 3.74 14.37 1.61
N GLU A 31 3.27 14.36 2.86
CA GLU A 31 3.90 15.11 3.94
C GLU A 31 5.36 14.68 4.17
N TRP A 32 5.64 13.38 4.08
CA TRP A 32 6.98 12.85 4.32
C TRP A 32 7.88 12.84 3.09
N PHE A 33 7.31 12.64 1.89
CA PHE A 33 8.08 12.41 0.66
C PHE A 33 7.76 13.38 -0.48
N GLY A 34 6.90 14.37 -0.28
CA GLY A 34 6.41 15.29 -1.32
C GLY A 34 7.49 16.13 -2.01
N SER A 35 8.67 16.24 -1.43
CA SER A 35 9.83 16.88 -2.07
C SER A 35 10.36 16.09 -3.28
N THR A 36 10.03 14.80 -3.38
CA THR A 36 10.46 13.91 -4.46
C THR A 36 9.26 13.15 -5.05
N PRO A 37 8.61 13.68 -6.10
CA PRO A 37 7.37 13.10 -6.65
C PRO A 37 7.49 11.62 -7.03
N ALA A 38 8.63 11.20 -7.59
CA ALA A 38 8.87 9.81 -7.96
C ALA A 38 8.82 8.83 -6.77
N VAL A 39 9.20 9.28 -5.56
CA VAL A 39 9.14 8.46 -4.35
C VAL A 39 7.70 8.31 -3.88
N VAL A 40 6.92 9.39 -3.91
CA VAL A 40 5.49 9.39 -3.62
C VAL A 40 4.76 8.40 -4.54
N ASP A 41 4.99 8.51 -5.84
CA ASP A 41 4.40 7.59 -6.83
C ASP A 41 4.76 6.13 -6.52
N THR A 42 6.02 5.87 -6.17
CA THR A 42 6.49 4.52 -5.83
C THR A 42 5.71 3.93 -4.66
N PHE A 43 5.42 4.69 -3.61
CA PHE A 43 4.59 4.21 -2.50
C PHE A 43 3.17 3.87 -2.94
N TYR A 44 2.55 4.71 -3.79
CA TYR A 44 1.22 4.41 -4.32
C TYR A 44 1.22 3.15 -5.20
N TRP A 45 2.25 2.95 -6.03
CA TRP A 45 2.44 1.69 -6.76
C TRP A 45 2.56 0.50 -5.82
N LEU A 46 3.35 0.61 -4.75
CA LEU A 46 3.53 -0.47 -3.77
C LEU A 46 2.22 -0.83 -3.06
N PHE A 47 1.42 0.17 -2.66
CA PHE A 47 0.12 -0.08 -2.04
C PHE A 47 -0.85 -0.77 -3.00
N GLY A 48 -0.96 -0.27 -4.23
CA GLY A 48 -1.84 -0.85 -5.26
C GLY A 48 -1.44 -2.27 -5.65
N LEU A 49 -0.16 -2.51 -5.91
CA LEU A 49 0.36 -3.84 -6.24
C LEU A 49 0.20 -4.83 -5.07
N SER A 50 0.35 -4.36 -3.83
CA SER A 50 0.12 -5.19 -2.64
C SER A 50 -1.34 -5.60 -2.51
N ALA A 51 -2.29 -4.71 -2.83
CA ALA A 51 -3.71 -5.03 -2.84
C ALA A 51 -4.03 -6.10 -3.88
N ILE A 52 -3.49 -5.97 -5.10
CA ILE A 52 -3.64 -6.96 -6.17
C ILE A 52 -3.05 -8.32 -5.75
N TYR A 53 -1.85 -8.31 -5.15
CA TYR A 53 -1.21 -9.52 -4.64
C TYR A 53 -2.08 -10.21 -3.58
N GLN A 54 -2.64 -9.46 -2.63
CA GLN A 54 -3.47 -10.03 -1.57
C GLN A 54 -4.78 -10.63 -2.11
N ILE A 55 -5.37 -10.04 -3.15
CA ILE A 55 -6.50 -10.65 -3.86
C ILE A 55 -6.08 -11.98 -4.49
N TYR A 56 -4.94 -11.99 -5.21
CA TYR A 56 -4.43 -13.21 -5.83
C TYR A 56 -4.11 -14.32 -4.80
N ASP A 57 -3.37 -13.98 -3.75
CA ASP A 57 -2.96 -14.90 -2.68
C ASP A 57 -4.19 -15.48 -1.94
N ARG A 58 -5.15 -14.62 -1.59
CA ARG A 58 -6.32 -15.04 -0.81
C ARG A 58 -7.29 -15.91 -1.61
N PHE A 59 -7.54 -15.58 -2.88
CA PHE A 59 -8.62 -16.19 -3.68
C PHE A 59 -8.16 -17.22 -4.70
N PHE A 60 -6.90 -17.18 -5.14
CA PHE A 60 -6.42 -18.04 -6.24
C PHE A 60 -5.27 -18.98 -5.83
N THR A 61 -4.61 -18.73 -4.69
CA THR A 61 -3.47 -19.55 -4.23
C THR A 61 -3.83 -20.51 -3.09
N ASN A 62 -4.94 -20.29 -2.37
CA ASN A 62 -5.38 -21.15 -1.27
C ASN A 62 -6.09 -22.45 -1.75
N ASN A 63 -5.37 -23.33 -2.45
CA ASN A 63 -5.72 -24.76 -2.62
C ASN A 63 -4.96 -25.63 -1.62
#